data_AF-A0A8D6PUC5-F1
#
_entry.id   AF-A0A8D6PUC5-F1
#
_cell.length_a   1.000
_cell.length_b   1.000
_cell.length_c   1.000
_cell.angle_alpha   90.00
_cell.angle_beta   90.00
_cell.angle_gamma   90.00
#
_symmetry.space_group_name_H-M   'P 1'
#
loop_
_entity.id
_entity.type
_entity.pdbx_description
1 polymer ?
#
loop_
_entity_poly.entity_id
_entity_poly.type
_entity_poly.pdbx_seq_one_letter_code
_entity_poly.pdbx_strand_id
1 'polypeptide(L)'
;MNNKIFGVIMENLEYELKIAINHILETNYPRKAFWHFDDLVENLKCGIKAGDDAIVVNNFVLNMEGPYPLKLGSKTALIHTACDVVAMGAKPKFALNAIQAKNEDEIKYAVNGLRKQSVGLNIPIIGGNTQTIEGLKSCISVAVFGELIDENLIIRDGGAKEGDLLIMLGDPVEGDVGERIYKAKKKFDTYLEILNKNIKINACKDASRGGWLGNLLEMLIKSKKGANIYSLPYPRATRYLGTYILAVPEEEYKKVVDIAVKNRCPIILFGKILERPSLIIGTKEYISESDMLKLIKNFPYKY
;
A
#
# COMPACT_ATOMS: atom_id res chain seq x y z
N MET A 1 33.19 -38.53 -0.11
CA MET A 1 31.84 -38.14 0.34
C MET A 1 31.59 -36.70 -0.08
N ASN A 2 30.63 -36.50 -0.98
CA ASN A 2 30.24 -35.22 -1.54
C ASN A 2 29.60 -34.33 -0.46
N ASN A 3 30.31 -33.31 0.00
CA ASN A 3 29.67 -32.17 0.66
C ASN A 3 29.12 -31.25 -0.43
N LYS A 4 27.85 -31.47 -0.79
CA LYS A 4 27.02 -30.47 -1.45
C LYS A 4 27.00 -29.24 -0.53
N ILE A 5 27.76 -28.22 -0.92
CA ILE A 5 27.55 -26.85 -0.47
C ILE A 5 26.11 -26.53 -0.87
N PHE A 6 25.21 -26.50 0.12
CA PHE A 6 23.88 -25.97 -0.08
C PHE A 6 24.05 -24.52 -0.49
N GLY A 7 23.79 -24.23 -1.77
CA GLY A 7 23.68 -22.88 -2.27
C GLY A 7 22.55 -22.18 -1.52
N VAL A 8 22.89 -21.44 -0.48
CA VAL A 8 22.09 -20.31 -0.05
C VAL A 8 22.12 -19.36 -1.23
N ILE A 9 21.04 -19.32 -2.02
CA ILE A 9 20.82 -18.23 -2.96
C ILE A 9 20.83 -16.98 -2.10
N MET A 10 21.95 -16.27 -2.12
CA MET A 10 22.15 -15.10 -1.29
C MET A 10 21.10 -14.09 -1.75
N GLU A 11 20.09 -13.84 -0.91
CA GLU A 11 19.07 -12.80 -1.14
C GLU A 11 19.82 -11.48 -1.29
N ASN A 12 20.13 -11.10 -2.53
CA ASN A 12 20.75 -9.85 -2.87
C ASN A 12 19.69 -8.95 -3.53
N LEU A 13 19.98 -7.64 -3.61
CA LEU A 13 19.02 -6.67 -4.08
C LEU A 13 18.56 -6.93 -5.53
N GLU A 14 19.38 -7.57 -6.37
CA GLU A 14 19.00 -7.97 -7.74
C GLU A 14 17.93 -9.06 -7.74
N TYR A 15 18.05 -10.05 -6.85
CA TYR A 15 17.05 -11.09 -6.68
C TYR A 15 15.72 -10.50 -6.16
N GLU A 16 15.78 -9.63 -5.16
CA GLU A 16 14.59 -8.93 -4.64
C GLU A 16 13.95 -8.02 -5.69
N LEU A 17 14.76 -7.35 -6.50
CA LEU A 17 14.27 -6.54 -7.61
C LEU A 17 13.52 -7.37 -8.65
N LYS A 18 14.02 -8.56 -8.99
CA LYS A 18 13.31 -9.48 -9.90
C LYS A 18 11.96 -9.91 -9.32
N ILE A 19 11.89 -10.18 -8.01
CA ILE A 19 10.63 -10.50 -7.32
C ILE A 19 9.67 -9.30 -7.40
N ALA A 20 10.17 -8.09 -7.10
CA ALA A 20 9.39 -6.87 -7.14
C ALA A 20 8.80 -6.61 -8.54
N ILE A 21 9.61 -6.73 -9.60
CA ILE A 21 9.17 -6.58 -10.99
C ILE A 21 8.12 -7.64 -11.37
N ASN A 22 8.33 -8.90 -10.99
CA ASN A 22 7.35 -9.94 -11.27
C ASN A 22 6.02 -9.62 -10.58
N HIS A 23 6.07 -9.19 -9.31
CA HIS A 23 4.89 -8.88 -8.52
C HIS A 23 4.01 -7.80 -9.16
N ILE A 24 4.60 -6.68 -9.58
CA ILE A 24 3.85 -5.58 -10.20
C ILE A 24 3.23 -5.96 -11.56
N LEU A 25 3.61 -7.10 -12.15
CA LEU A 25 3.09 -7.63 -13.42
C LEU A 25 2.10 -8.80 -13.26
N GLU A 26 1.86 -9.32 -12.05
CA GLU A 26 1.11 -10.57 -11.80
C GLU A 26 -0.39 -10.54 -12.19
N THR A 27 -1.01 -9.37 -12.32
CA THR A 27 -2.48 -9.22 -12.29
C THR A 27 -3.07 -8.49 -13.50
N ASN A 28 -2.47 -8.67 -14.67
CA ASN A 28 -2.84 -7.91 -15.87
C ASN A 28 -4.20 -8.29 -16.48
N TYR A 29 -4.58 -9.57 -16.51
CA TYR A 29 -5.80 -10.03 -17.19
C TYR A 29 -7.10 -9.48 -16.57
N PRO A 30 -7.40 -9.70 -15.27
CA PRO A 30 -8.68 -9.28 -14.71
C PRO A 30 -8.89 -7.77 -14.80
N ARG A 31 -7.82 -6.98 -14.64
CA ARG A 31 -7.85 -5.53 -14.76
C ARG A 31 -8.21 -5.10 -16.18
N LYS A 32 -7.52 -5.65 -17.19
CA LYS A 32 -7.79 -5.38 -18.61
C LYS A 32 -9.20 -5.81 -19.03
N ALA A 33 -9.68 -6.93 -18.51
CA ALA A 33 -11.02 -7.43 -18.80
C ALA A 33 -12.13 -6.46 -18.33
N PHE A 34 -11.89 -5.74 -17.24
CA PHE A 34 -12.90 -4.86 -16.62
C PHE A 34 -12.73 -3.37 -16.90
N TRP A 35 -11.68 -2.91 -17.60
CA TRP A 35 -11.43 -1.47 -17.80
C TRP A 35 -12.58 -0.67 -18.38
N HIS A 36 -13.39 -1.25 -19.27
CA HIS A 36 -14.51 -0.56 -19.90
C HIS A 36 -15.64 -0.22 -18.90
N PHE A 37 -15.67 -0.86 -17.73
CA PHE A 37 -16.65 -0.53 -16.68
C PHE A 37 -16.39 0.83 -16.03
N ASP A 38 -15.15 1.35 -16.09
CA ASP A 38 -14.87 2.72 -15.63
C ASP A 38 -15.74 3.75 -16.37
N ASP A 39 -16.00 3.51 -17.66
CA ASP A 39 -16.77 4.42 -18.52
C ASP A 39 -18.29 4.35 -18.25
N LEU A 40 -18.75 3.39 -17.42
CA LEU A 40 -20.16 3.21 -17.04
C LEU A 40 -20.51 3.84 -15.69
N VAL A 41 -19.52 4.39 -14.97
CA VAL A 41 -19.71 4.96 -13.64
C VAL A 41 -19.61 6.47 -13.69
N GLU A 42 -20.72 7.15 -13.44
CA GLU A 42 -20.74 8.61 -13.33
C GLU A 42 -19.87 9.07 -12.15
N ASN A 43 -19.14 10.17 -12.35
CA ASN A 43 -18.27 10.79 -11.33
C ASN A 43 -17.20 9.86 -10.74
N LEU A 44 -16.74 8.87 -11.53
CA LEU A 44 -15.56 8.08 -11.21
C LEU A 44 -14.30 8.94 -11.35
N LYS A 45 -13.65 9.23 -10.22
CA LYS A 45 -12.38 9.99 -10.18
C LYS A 45 -11.16 9.06 -10.23
N CYS A 46 -11.25 7.86 -9.68
CA CYS A 46 -10.19 6.85 -9.71
C CYS A 46 -10.79 5.44 -9.83
N GLY A 47 -10.47 4.73 -10.91
CA GLY A 47 -11.04 3.43 -11.24
C GLY A 47 -10.00 2.38 -11.61
N ILE A 48 -10.44 1.36 -12.33
CA ILE A 48 -9.62 0.20 -12.73
C ILE A 48 -8.49 0.61 -13.68
N LYS A 49 -8.70 1.62 -14.54
CA LYS A 49 -7.68 2.13 -15.47
C LYS A 49 -6.52 2.80 -14.71
N ALA A 50 -6.84 3.55 -13.64
CA ALA A 50 -5.86 4.23 -12.79
C ALA A 50 -5.06 3.23 -11.95
N GLY A 51 -5.73 2.22 -11.38
CA GLY A 51 -5.09 1.14 -10.67
C GLY A 51 -4.42 1.53 -9.35
N ASP A 52 -4.93 2.56 -8.69
CA ASP A 52 -4.41 3.14 -7.45
C ASP A 52 -4.76 2.28 -6.21
N ASP A 53 -4.35 2.71 -5.02
CA ASP A 53 -4.59 1.99 -3.75
C ASP A 53 -6.08 1.75 -3.45
N ALA A 54 -6.95 2.68 -3.85
CA ALA A 54 -8.40 2.53 -3.72
C ALA A 54 -9.16 3.23 -4.86
N ILE A 55 -10.41 2.82 -5.07
CA ILE A 55 -11.29 3.51 -6.01
C ILE A 55 -11.84 4.79 -5.41
N VAL A 56 -12.14 5.78 -6.25
CA VAL A 56 -12.76 7.04 -5.84
C VAL A 56 -13.94 7.36 -6.75
N VAL A 57 -15.15 7.43 -6.18
CA VAL A 57 -16.38 7.82 -6.86
C VAL A 57 -17.05 8.94 -6.06
N ASN A 58 -17.32 10.08 -6.69
CA ASN A 58 -17.66 11.31 -5.98
C ASN A 58 -16.60 11.65 -4.92
N ASN A 59 -16.98 11.59 -3.64
CA ASN A 59 -16.09 11.80 -2.49
C ASN A 59 -15.87 10.51 -1.68
N PHE A 60 -16.42 9.38 -2.15
CA PHE A 60 -16.25 8.09 -1.51
C PHE A 60 -14.98 7.42 -2.00
N VAL A 61 -14.24 6.84 -1.06
CA VAL A 61 -13.06 6.02 -1.31
C VAL A 61 -13.33 4.61 -0.85
N LEU A 62 -13.15 3.62 -1.72
CA LEU A 62 -13.48 2.25 -1.41
C LEU A 62 -12.32 1.32 -1.79
N ASN A 63 -11.98 0.41 -0.88
CA ASN A 63 -11.09 -0.70 -1.21
C ASN A 63 -11.61 -2.02 -0.64
N MET A 64 -11.23 -3.12 -1.27
CA MET A 64 -11.49 -4.48 -0.81
C MET A 64 -10.22 -5.32 -0.91
N GLU A 65 -9.93 -6.06 0.17
CA GLU A 65 -8.71 -6.85 0.30
C GLU A 65 -9.04 -8.27 0.80
N GLY A 66 -8.18 -9.23 0.41
CA GLY A 66 -8.36 -10.67 0.64
C GLY A 66 -8.57 -11.47 -0.65
N PRO A 67 -8.87 -12.78 -0.56
CA PRO A 67 -9.10 -13.55 0.66
C PRO A 67 -7.80 -13.85 1.43
N TYR A 68 -7.75 -13.43 2.69
CA TYR A 68 -6.68 -13.75 3.62
C TYR A 68 -6.92 -15.10 4.30
N PRO A 69 -5.87 -15.89 4.61
CA PRO A 69 -5.99 -16.94 5.62
C PRO A 69 -6.53 -16.37 6.94
N LEU A 70 -7.44 -17.06 7.63
CA LEU A 70 -8.09 -16.54 8.84
C LEU A 70 -7.09 -16.05 9.90
N LYS A 71 -5.99 -16.79 10.10
CA LYS A 71 -4.93 -16.41 11.05
C LYS A 71 -4.31 -15.05 10.76
N LEU A 72 -4.13 -14.72 9.49
CA LEU A 72 -3.59 -13.43 9.06
C LEU A 72 -4.67 -12.36 9.12
N GLY A 73 -5.83 -12.60 8.52
CA GLY A 73 -6.88 -11.59 8.43
C GLY A 73 -7.47 -11.18 9.79
N SER A 74 -7.59 -12.14 10.72
CA SER A 74 -7.94 -11.86 12.12
C SER A 74 -7.00 -10.86 12.82
N LYS A 75 -5.76 -10.71 12.35
CA LYS A 75 -4.78 -9.78 12.93
C LYS A 75 -4.65 -8.47 12.17
N THR A 76 -4.97 -8.46 10.87
CA THR A 76 -4.49 -7.38 9.99
C THR A 76 -5.41 -7.01 8.83
N ALA A 77 -6.46 -7.77 8.51
CA ALA A 77 -7.25 -7.53 7.30
C ALA A 77 -7.84 -6.12 7.26
N LEU A 78 -8.50 -5.67 8.34
CA LEU A 78 -9.09 -4.34 8.40
C LEU A 78 -8.01 -3.24 8.40
N ILE A 79 -6.86 -3.50 9.04
CA ILE A 79 -5.72 -2.57 9.04
C ILE A 79 -5.20 -2.36 7.62
N HIS A 80 -5.01 -3.44 6.85
CA HIS A 80 -4.53 -3.37 5.47
C HIS A 80 -5.52 -2.62 4.59
N THR A 81 -6.79 -3.03 4.57
CA THR A 81 -7.77 -2.36 3.70
C THR A 81 -7.96 -0.88 4.05
N ALA A 82 -7.91 -0.53 5.34
CA ALA A 82 -7.99 0.87 5.76
C ALA A 82 -6.74 1.68 5.40
N CYS A 83 -5.58 1.03 5.31
CA CYS A 83 -4.32 1.65 4.92
C CYS A 83 -4.42 2.27 3.53
N ASP A 84 -5.02 1.55 2.58
CA ASP A 84 -5.19 1.97 1.20
C ASP A 84 -6.17 3.14 1.07
N VAL A 85 -7.29 3.07 1.80
CA VAL A 85 -8.27 4.17 1.87
C VAL A 85 -7.62 5.44 2.43
N VAL A 86 -6.81 5.31 3.49
CA VAL A 86 -6.10 6.45 4.07
C VAL A 86 -5.02 6.98 3.13
N ALA A 87 -4.33 6.12 2.37
CA ALA A 87 -3.30 6.53 1.40
C ALA A 87 -3.86 7.49 0.33
N MET A 88 -5.13 7.32 -0.06
CA MET A 88 -5.81 8.20 -1.01
C MET A 88 -6.20 9.57 -0.44
N GLY A 89 -5.96 9.82 0.85
CA GLY A 89 -6.38 11.04 1.55
C GLY A 89 -7.80 10.97 2.13
N ALA A 90 -8.34 9.78 2.35
CA ALA A 90 -9.66 9.59 2.94
C ALA A 90 -9.64 9.13 4.39
N LYS A 91 -10.70 9.47 5.12
CA LYS A 91 -10.97 8.92 6.45
C LYS A 91 -11.89 7.71 6.33
N PRO A 92 -11.47 6.51 6.76
CA PRO A 92 -12.35 5.35 6.86
C PRO A 92 -13.56 5.62 7.74
N LYS A 93 -14.75 5.21 7.29
CA LYS A 93 -16.04 5.42 7.97
C LYS A 93 -16.64 4.13 8.50
N PHE A 94 -16.65 3.08 7.69
CA PHE A 94 -17.15 1.77 8.06
C PHE A 94 -16.58 0.69 7.16
N ALA A 95 -16.80 -0.57 7.54
CA ALA A 95 -16.34 -1.73 6.79
C ALA A 95 -17.43 -2.81 6.67
N LEU A 96 -17.25 -3.68 5.69
CA LEU A 96 -17.96 -4.94 5.53
C LEU A 96 -16.95 -6.09 5.57
N ASN A 97 -17.37 -7.27 6.00
CA ASN A 97 -16.52 -8.47 5.96
C ASN A 97 -17.20 -9.67 5.32
N ALA A 98 -16.41 -10.53 4.68
CA ALA A 98 -16.84 -11.84 4.23
C ALA A 98 -15.95 -12.91 4.87
N ILE A 99 -16.55 -13.85 5.60
CA ILE A 99 -15.83 -14.94 6.29
C ILE A 99 -16.30 -16.28 5.75
N GLN A 100 -15.35 -17.11 5.37
CA GLN A 100 -15.51 -18.52 5.10
C GLN A 100 -14.73 -19.31 6.15
N ALA A 101 -15.38 -20.25 6.81
CA ALA A 101 -14.77 -21.05 7.87
C ALA A 101 -15.32 -22.47 7.87
N LYS A 102 -14.63 -23.40 8.52
CA LYS A 102 -15.04 -24.80 8.62
C LYS A 102 -16.02 -25.06 9.76
N ASN A 103 -15.91 -24.27 10.83
CA ASN A 103 -16.68 -24.44 12.06
C ASN A 103 -16.81 -23.10 12.81
N GLU A 104 -17.60 -23.12 13.87
CA GLU A 104 -17.88 -21.95 14.70
C GLU A 104 -16.63 -21.40 15.42
N ASP A 105 -15.69 -22.26 15.79
CA ASP A 105 -14.46 -21.84 16.50
C ASP A 105 -13.56 -20.97 15.60
N GLU A 106 -13.43 -21.35 14.33
CA GLU A 106 -12.74 -20.53 13.33
C GLU A 106 -13.43 -19.18 13.09
N ILE A 107 -14.77 -19.16 13.09
CA ILE A 107 -15.56 -17.92 12.99
C ILE A 107 -15.28 -17.03 14.20
N LYS A 108 -15.41 -17.57 15.42
CA LYS A 108 -15.11 -16.84 16.66
C LYS A 108 -13.71 -16.28 16.64
N TYR A 109 -12.72 -17.06 16.21
CA TYR A 109 -11.35 -16.61 16.10
C TYR A 109 -11.21 -15.43 15.12
N ALA A 110 -11.80 -15.53 13.93
CA ALA A 110 -11.76 -14.47 12.91
C ALA A 110 -12.46 -13.18 13.38
N VAL A 111 -13.69 -13.31 13.89
CA VAL A 111 -14.54 -12.22 14.35
C VAL A 111 -13.94 -11.52 15.56
N ASN A 112 -13.39 -12.25 16.53
CA ASN A 112 -12.74 -11.64 17.69
C ASN A 112 -11.52 -10.80 17.30
N GLY A 113 -10.75 -11.27 16.32
CA GLY A 113 -9.63 -10.53 15.75
C GLY A 113 -10.07 -9.26 15.03
N LEU A 114 -11.08 -9.36 14.16
CA LEU A 114 -11.66 -8.19 13.47
C LEU A 114 -12.28 -7.19 14.45
N ARG A 115 -12.99 -7.66 15.47
CA ARG A 115 -13.59 -6.79 16.50
C ARG A 115 -12.51 -5.94 17.19
N LYS A 116 -11.37 -6.53 17.54
CA LYS A 116 -10.25 -5.78 18.12
C LYS A 116 -9.74 -4.71 17.17
N GLN A 117 -9.54 -5.05 15.88
CA GLN A 117 -9.13 -4.09 14.86
C GLN A 117 -10.15 -2.95 14.69
N SER A 118 -11.44 -3.29 14.58
CA SER A 118 -12.55 -2.35 14.40
C SER A 118 -12.65 -1.35 15.54
N VAL A 119 -12.64 -1.83 16.79
CA VAL A 119 -12.64 -0.98 17.98
C VAL A 119 -11.39 -0.11 18.03
N GLY A 120 -10.20 -0.69 17.80
CA GLY A 120 -8.93 0.00 17.92
C GLY A 120 -8.69 1.08 16.86
N LEU A 121 -9.19 0.88 15.65
CA LEU A 121 -9.10 1.86 14.55
C LEU A 121 -10.28 2.84 14.52
N ASN A 122 -11.33 2.60 15.32
CA ASN A 122 -12.60 3.32 15.25
C ASN A 122 -13.26 3.23 13.86
N ILE A 123 -13.28 2.02 13.29
CA ILE A 123 -13.90 1.71 12.00
C ILE A 123 -14.96 0.61 12.24
N PRO A 124 -16.24 0.96 12.42
CA PRO A 124 -17.29 -0.02 12.67
C PRO A 124 -17.45 -0.97 11.47
N ILE A 125 -17.58 -2.27 11.76
CA ILE A 125 -18.01 -3.25 10.78
C ILE A 125 -19.54 -3.32 10.85
N ILE A 126 -20.22 -2.92 9.77
CA ILE A 126 -21.68 -2.69 9.78
C ILE A 126 -22.48 -3.78 9.04
N GLY A 127 -21.80 -4.75 8.44
CA GLY A 127 -22.44 -5.83 7.69
C GLY A 127 -21.44 -6.78 7.08
N GLY A 128 -21.95 -7.82 6.41
CA GLY A 128 -21.09 -8.83 5.82
C GLY A 128 -21.82 -10.13 5.50
N ASN A 129 -21.02 -11.15 5.16
CA ASN A 129 -21.48 -12.52 4.95
C ASN A 129 -20.60 -13.51 5.73
N THR A 130 -21.21 -14.52 6.34
CA THR A 130 -20.47 -15.60 7.01
C THR A 130 -21.00 -16.95 6.53
N GLN A 131 -20.10 -17.81 6.06
CA GLN A 131 -20.43 -19.17 5.65
C GLN A 131 -19.58 -20.20 6.41
N THR A 132 -20.24 -21.27 6.83
CA THR A 132 -19.61 -22.39 7.56
C THR A 132 -19.73 -23.65 6.70
N ILE A 133 -18.66 -23.99 5.97
CA ILE A 133 -18.63 -25.15 5.08
C ILE A 133 -17.31 -25.87 5.30
N GLU A 134 -17.37 -27.09 5.84
CA GLU A 134 -16.20 -27.87 6.25
C GLU A 134 -15.22 -28.15 5.09
N GLY A 135 -15.74 -28.35 3.88
CA GLY A 135 -14.94 -28.62 2.68
C GLY A 135 -14.21 -27.40 2.10
N LEU A 136 -14.48 -26.19 2.59
CA LEU A 136 -13.90 -24.97 2.04
C LEU A 136 -12.65 -24.52 2.81
N LYS A 137 -11.73 -23.85 2.10
CA LYS A 137 -10.53 -23.26 2.71
C LYS A 137 -10.92 -21.99 3.48
N SER A 138 -10.68 -21.98 4.77
CA SER A 138 -11.07 -20.86 5.63
C SER A 138 -10.33 -19.58 5.26
N CYS A 139 -11.09 -18.51 5.02
CA CYS A 139 -10.55 -17.23 4.62
C CYS A 139 -11.46 -16.07 5.01
N ILE A 140 -10.90 -14.87 4.91
CA ILE A 140 -11.59 -13.63 5.24
C ILE A 140 -11.21 -12.54 4.25
N SER A 141 -12.21 -11.78 3.80
CA SER A 141 -12.04 -10.54 3.05
C SER A 141 -12.72 -9.39 3.78
N VAL A 142 -12.20 -8.18 3.59
CA VAL A 142 -12.75 -6.96 4.17
C VAL A 142 -12.85 -5.90 3.09
N ALA A 143 -13.96 -5.16 3.09
CA ALA A 143 -14.13 -3.96 2.28
C ALA A 143 -14.24 -2.76 3.22
N VAL A 144 -13.51 -1.68 2.94
CA VAL A 144 -13.54 -0.44 3.72
C VAL A 144 -14.07 0.68 2.85
N PHE A 145 -14.96 1.46 3.45
CA PHE A 145 -15.57 2.65 2.87
C PHE A 145 -15.06 3.85 3.65
N GLY A 146 -14.45 4.79 2.94
CA GLY A 146 -14.01 6.07 3.44
C GLY A 146 -14.60 7.23 2.66
N GLU A 147 -14.30 8.41 3.15
CA GLU A 147 -14.67 9.67 2.53
C GLU A 147 -13.43 10.56 2.47
N LEU A 148 -13.18 11.18 1.33
CA LEU A 148 -12.09 12.15 1.19
C LEU A 148 -12.22 13.24 2.26
N ILE A 149 -11.09 13.65 2.83
CA ILE A 149 -11.08 14.77 3.79
C ILE A 149 -11.32 16.12 3.07
N ASP A 150 -11.00 16.17 1.78
CA ASP A 150 -11.29 17.26 0.84
C ASP A 150 -11.55 16.64 -0.54
N GLU A 151 -12.68 16.99 -1.15
CA GLU A 151 -13.13 16.44 -2.44
C GLU A 151 -12.19 16.72 -3.62
N ASN A 152 -11.33 17.73 -3.48
CA ASN A 152 -10.32 18.13 -4.46
C ASN A 152 -8.95 17.51 -4.16
N LEU A 153 -8.78 16.84 -3.03
CA LEU A 153 -7.52 16.26 -2.57
C LEU A 153 -7.55 14.73 -2.69
N ILE A 154 -7.19 14.22 -3.87
CA ILE A 154 -6.95 12.80 -4.09
C ILE A 154 -5.44 12.60 -4.23
N ILE A 155 -4.84 11.91 -3.25
CA ILE A 155 -3.42 11.58 -3.33
C ILE A 155 -3.29 10.27 -4.11
N ARG A 156 -2.70 10.35 -5.30
CA ARG A 156 -2.51 9.21 -6.20
C ARG A 156 -1.10 8.67 -6.06
N ASP A 157 -0.92 7.38 -6.28
CA ASP A 157 0.41 6.78 -6.26
C ASP A 157 1.28 7.14 -7.50
N GLY A 158 0.67 7.59 -8.58
CA GLY A 158 1.36 8.02 -9.81
C GLY A 158 1.74 9.50 -9.88
N GLY A 159 1.51 10.29 -8.83
CA GLY A 159 1.65 11.76 -8.87
C GLY A 159 3.05 12.33 -8.66
N ALA A 160 4.07 11.48 -8.47
CA ALA A 160 5.43 11.90 -8.14
C ALA A 160 6.06 12.80 -9.21
N LYS A 161 6.85 13.79 -8.78
CA LYS A 161 7.48 14.80 -9.65
C LYS A 161 8.99 14.84 -9.45
N GLU A 162 9.72 15.26 -10.48
CA GLU A 162 11.16 15.51 -10.35
C GLU A 162 11.43 16.41 -9.15
N GLY A 163 12.45 16.05 -8.37
CA GLY A 163 12.86 16.84 -7.22
C GLY A 163 12.14 16.48 -5.92
N ASP A 164 11.03 15.75 -5.98
CA ASP A 164 10.34 15.28 -4.77
C ASP A 164 11.27 14.41 -3.92
N LEU A 165 11.23 14.62 -2.62
CA LEU A 165 11.89 13.75 -1.64
C LEU A 165 11.05 12.50 -1.41
N LEU A 166 11.72 11.35 -1.39
CA LEU A 166 11.12 10.07 -1.05
C LEU A 166 11.26 9.80 0.45
N ILE A 167 10.12 9.67 1.11
CA ILE A 167 10.03 9.49 2.55
C ILE A 167 9.24 8.23 2.88
N MET A 168 9.71 7.45 3.85
CA MET A 168 8.94 6.39 4.47
C MET A 168 8.34 6.89 5.78
N LEU A 169 7.01 6.84 5.92
CA LEU A 169 6.27 7.25 7.11
C LEU A 169 5.66 6.04 7.83
N GLY A 170 5.89 5.95 9.14
CA GLY A 170 5.34 4.93 10.03
C GLY A 170 6.29 3.77 10.33
N ASP A 171 5.89 2.97 11.32
CA ASP A 171 6.55 1.72 11.70
C ASP A 171 6.08 0.54 10.83
N PRO A 172 6.92 -0.49 10.61
CA PRO A 172 6.46 -1.78 10.13
C PRO A 172 5.31 -2.34 11.00
N VAL A 173 4.16 -2.60 10.38
CA VAL A 173 2.93 -3.11 10.99
C VAL A 173 3.07 -4.60 11.27
N GLU A 174 3.71 -4.89 12.40
CA GLU A 174 4.00 -6.22 12.89
C GLU A 174 3.72 -6.34 14.38
N GLY A 175 3.82 -7.58 14.88
CA GLY A 175 3.51 -7.91 16.26
C GLY A 175 2.12 -8.51 16.43
N ASP A 176 1.60 -8.41 17.65
CA ASP A 176 0.22 -8.82 17.95
C ASP A 176 -0.80 -7.82 17.39
N VAL A 177 -2.09 -8.13 17.55
CA VAL A 177 -3.16 -7.28 16.99
C VAL A 177 -3.18 -5.87 17.61
N GLY A 178 -2.84 -5.73 18.90
CA GLY A 178 -2.80 -4.45 19.59
C GLY A 178 -1.65 -3.57 19.11
N GLU A 179 -0.45 -4.15 18.96
CA GLU A 179 0.72 -3.45 18.42
C GLU A 179 0.47 -2.99 16.98
N ARG A 180 -0.12 -3.85 16.14
CA ARG A 180 -0.49 -3.51 14.76
C ARG A 180 -1.48 -2.35 14.70
N ILE A 181 -2.53 -2.40 15.52
CA ILE A 181 -3.52 -1.31 15.62
C ILE A 181 -2.83 -0.01 16.02
N TYR A 182 -1.98 -0.03 17.06
CA TYR A 182 -1.30 1.15 17.55
C TYR A 182 -0.42 1.80 16.47
N LYS A 183 0.41 0.99 15.79
CA LYS A 183 1.28 1.47 14.71
C LYS A 183 0.49 2.02 13.53
N ALA A 184 -0.55 1.31 13.09
CA ALA A 184 -1.40 1.73 12.00
C ALA A 184 -2.15 3.03 12.33
N LYS A 185 -2.78 3.11 13.49
CA LYS A 185 -3.51 4.30 13.94
C LYS A 185 -2.60 5.53 14.03
N LYS A 186 -1.41 5.39 14.62
CA LYS A 186 -0.43 6.49 14.70
C LYS A 186 -0.06 6.99 13.30
N LYS A 187 0.22 6.07 12.36
CA LYS A 187 0.54 6.41 10.97
C LYS A 187 -0.63 7.12 10.28
N PHE A 188 -1.85 6.59 10.41
CA PHE A 188 -3.05 7.19 9.82
C PHE A 188 -3.32 8.60 10.35
N ASP A 189 -3.31 8.76 11.67
CA ASP A 189 -3.55 10.05 12.32
C ASP A 189 -2.47 11.08 11.91
N THR A 190 -1.21 10.66 11.81
CA THR A 190 -0.10 11.52 11.34
C THR A 190 -0.26 11.93 9.89
N TYR A 191 -0.56 10.97 9.00
CA TYR A 191 -0.74 11.24 7.58
C TYR A 191 -1.94 12.17 7.33
N LEU A 192 -3.07 11.91 7.97
CA LEU A 192 -4.25 12.76 7.86
C LEU A 192 -4.01 14.16 8.48
N GLU A 193 -3.20 14.30 9.53
CA GLU A 193 -2.81 15.63 10.05
C GLU A 193 -1.97 16.41 9.02
N ILE A 194 -1.04 15.76 8.32
CA ILE A 194 -0.25 16.37 7.24
C ILE A 194 -1.19 16.95 6.19
N LEU A 195 -2.13 16.14 5.70
CA LEU A 195 -3.06 16.56 4.65
C LEU A 195 -4.02 17.66 5.12
N ASN A 196 -4.59 17.56 6.34
CA ASN A 196 -5.48 18.59 6.89
C ASN A 196 -4.80 19.96 7.11
N LYS A 197 -3.47 19.98 7.21
CA LYS A 197 -2.69 21.22 7.26
C LYS A 197 -2.35 21.77 5.87
N ASN A 198 -2.95 21.22 4.82
CA ASN A 198 -2.70 21.58 3.43
C ASN A 198 -1.23 21.46 3.02
N ILE A 199 -0.48 20.55 3.68
CA ILE A 199 0.88 20.22 3.27
C ILE A 199 0.78 19.35 2.03
N LYS A 200 1.40 19.82 0.96
CA LYS A 200 1.31 19.16 -0.34
C LYS A 200 2.11 17.86 -0.33
N ILE A 201 1.46 16.80 -0.80
CA ILE A 201 2.05 15.49 -1.07
C ILE A 201 1.73 15.17 -2.53
N ASN A 202 2.73 14.91 -3.36
CA ASN A 202 2.52 14.67 -4.78
C ASN A 202 2.12 13.22 -5.05
N ALA A 203 2.64 12.27 -4.28
CA ALA A 203 2.19 10.88 -4.33
C ALA A 203 2.32 10.17 -2.98
N CYS A 204 1.46 9.16 -2.78
CA CYS A 204 1.51 8.24 -1.65
C CYS A 204 1.26 6.82 -2.17
N LYS A 205 2.01 5.85 -1.65
CA LYS A 205 1.75 4.42 -1.87
C LYS A 205 1.97 3.67 -0.57
N ASP A 206 1.12 2.70 -0.29
CA ASP A 206 1.31 1.78 0.81
C ASP A 206 2.47 0.77 0.52
N ALA A 207 3.34 0.51 1.50
CA ALA A 207 4.45 -0.44 1.36
C ALA A 207 3.99 -1.86 1.72
N SER A 208 3.13 -2.44 0.89
CA SER A 208 2.47 -3.72 1.11
C SER A 208 3.17 -4.91 0.45
N ARG A 209 2.44 -5.73 -0.30
CA ARG A 209 2.99 -6.90 -1.00
C ARG A 209 3.97 -6.41 -2.06
N GLY A 210 5.08 -7.14 -2.24
CA GLY A 210 6.23 -6.65 -3.01
C GLY A 210 7.15 -5.69 -2.24
N GLY A 211 6.80 -5.35 -1.00
CA GLY A 211 7.59 -4.52 -0.09
C GLY A 211 7.80 -3.10 -0.58
N TRP A 212 8.77 -2.40 0.02
CA TRP A 212 9.00 -1.00 -0.34
C TRP A 212 9.48 -0.84 -1.78
N LEU A 213 10.25 -1.81 -2.30
CA LEU A 213 10.80 -1.72 -3.66
C LEU A 213 9.72 -1.95 -4.73
N GLY A 214 8.84 -2.95 -4.56
CA GLY A 214 7.74 -3.17 -5.50
C GLY A 214 6.79 -1.99 -5.57
N ASN A 215 6.39 -1.45 -4.41
CA ASN A 215 5.47 -0.32 -4.34
C ASN A 215 6.10 1.00 -4.82
N LEU A 216 7.41 1.21 -4.57
CA LEU A 216 8.14 2.31 -5.18
C LEU A 216 8.19 2.17 -6.71
N LEU A 217 8.48 0.99 -7.25
CA LEU A 217 8.52 0.77 -8.70
C LEU A 217 7.17 1.09 -9.34
N GLU A 218 6.06 0.71 -8.72
CA GLU A 218 4.72 1.06 -9.18
C GLU A 218 4.53 2.59 -9.26
N MET A 219 4.89 3.32 -8.20
CA MET A 219 4.88 4.79 -8.17
C MET A 219 5.74 5.40 -9.30
N LEU A 220 6.96 4.91 -9.49
CA LEU A 220 7.89 5.40 -10.53
C LEU A 220 7.37 5.13 -11.94
N ILE A 221 6.81 3.95 -12.17
CA ILE A 221 6.27 3.55 -13.46
C ILE A 221 5.04 4.40 -13.82
N LYS A 222 4.12 4.60 -12.88
CA LYS A 222 2.90 5.40 -13.11
C LYS A 222 3.24 6.89 -13.33
N SER A 223 4.20 7.42 -12.60
CA SER A 223 4.69 8.80 -12.76
C SER A 223 5.63 8.99 -13.96
N LYS A 224 6.13 7.90 -14.55
CA LYS A 224 7.15 7.90 -15.62
C LYS A 224 8.45 8.59 -15.17
N LYS A 225 8.83 8.38 -13.91
CA LYS A 225 10.02 8.99 -13.27
C LYS A 225 11.03 7.92 -12.83
N GLY A 226 12.19 8.39 -12.41
CA GLY A 226 13.21 7.58 -11.76
C GLY A 226 13.37 7.91 -10.29
N ALA A 227 14.27 7.21 -9.61
CA ALA A 227 14.66 7.53 -8.25
C ALA A 227 16.14 7.28 -8.00
N ASN A 228 16.70 8.14 -7.15
CA ASN A 228 17.98 7.89 -6.49
C ASN A 228 17.72 7.57 -5.02
N ILE A 229 18.07 6.34 -4.60
CA ILE A 229 17.93 5.85 -3.23
C ILE A 229 19.30 5.86 -2.56
N TYR A 230 19.52 6.83 -1.68
CA TYR A 230 20.81 6.98 -0.97
C TYR A 230 20.86 6.25 0.37
N SER A 231 19.71 5.88 0.94
CA SER A 231 19.67 5.04 2.14
C SER A 231 18.59 3.98 2.02
N LEU A 232 18.85 2.79 2.55
CA LEU A 232 17.88 1.70 2.55
C LEU A 232 16.87 1.92 3.69
N PRO A 233 15.57 2.13 3.41
CA PRO A 233 14.59 2.36 4.46
C PRO A 233 14.29 1.09 5.26
N TYR A 234 14.52 -0.09 4.66
CA TYR A 234 14.43 -1.38 5.32
C TYR A 234 15.32 -2.43 4.61
N PRO A 235 16.03 -3.33 5.34
CA PRO A 235 17.00 -4.25 4.72
C PRO A 235 16.42 -5.20 3.68
N ARG A 236 15.23 -5.76 3.93
CA ARG A 236 14.54 -6.69 3.02
C ARG A 236 13.56 -5.92 2.14
N ALA A 237 13.93 -5.68 0.89
CA ALA A 237 13.21 -4.81 -0.03
C ALA A 237 11.79 -5.28 -0.39
N THR A 238 11.57 -6.59 -0.33
CA THR A 238 10.29 -7.23 -0.71
C THR A 238 9.36 -7.54 0.47
N ARG A 239 9.76 -7.19 1.70
CA ARG A 239 8.96 -7.45 2.90
C ARG A 239 7.76 -6.49 2.97
N TYR A 240 6.58 -7.02 3.29
CA TYR A 240 5.43 -6.21 3.70
C TYR A 240 5.77 -5.38 4.94
N LEU A 241 5.63 -4.06 4.85
CA LEU A 241 5.85 -3.15 5.97
C LEU A 241 4.56 -2.52 6.45
N GLY A 242 3.62 -2.19 5.57
CA GLY A 242 2.44 -1.40 5.94
C GLY A 242 2.80 0.03 6.35
N THR A 243 3.94 0.55 5.91
CA THR A 243 4.31 1.98 5.98
C THR A 243 3.80 2.73 4.75
N TYR A 244 3.92 4.06 4.72
CA TYR A 244 3.67 4.83 3.51
C TYR A 244 4.97 5.28 2.86
N ILE A 245 5.05 5.17 1.53
CA ILE A 245 6.07 5.82 0.70
C ILE A 245 5.44 7.09 0.15
N LEU A 246 6.04 8.23 0.47
CA LEU A 246 5.58 9.55 0.07
C LEU A 246 6.57 10.20 -0.89
N ALA A 247 6.06 10.81 -1.96
CA ALA A 247 6.79 11.77 -2.78
C ALA A 247 6.37 13.18 -2.34
N VAL A 248 7.29 13.91 -1.70
CA VAL A 248 7.01 15.19 -1.04
C VAL A 248 7.84 16.30 -1.69
N PRO A 249 7.24 17.44 -2.08
CA PRO A 249 7.99 18.61 -2.52
C PRO A 249 9.05 19.02 -1.48
N GLU A 250 10.25 19.36 -1.94
CA GLU A 250 11.39 19.64 -1.04
C GLU A 250 11.08 20.78 -0.05
N GLU A 251 10.30 21.78 -0.47
CA GLU A 251 9.85 22.91 0.35
C GLU A 251 8.86 22.52 1.46
N GLU A 252 8.16 21.39 1.32
CA GLU A 252 7.18 20.90 2.29
C GLU A 252 7.78 19.92 3.31
N TYR A 253 8.98 19.39 3.03
CA TYR A 253 9.62 18.33 3.82
C TYR A 253 9.71 18.64 5.31
N LYS A 254 10.16 19.84 5.69
CA LYS A 254 10.32 20.22 7.10
C LYS A 254 8.99 20.18 7.85
N LYS A 255 7.89 20.62 7.23
CA LYS A 255 6.56 20.61 7.84
C LYS A 255 6.06 19.18 8.07
N VAL A 256 6.36 18.26 7.15
CA VAL A 256 6.08 16.83 7.31
C VAL A 256 6.86 16.24 8.49
N VAL A 257 8.15 16.54 8.59
CA VAL A 257 9.00 16.10 9.70
C VAL A 257 8.49 16.62 11.04
N ASP A 258 8.12 17.89 11.13
CA ASP A 258 7.62 18.49 12.37
C ASP A 258 6.36 17.78 12.90
N ILE A 259 5.44 17.41 12.00
CA ILE A 259 4.23 16.65 12.35
C ILE A 259 4.58 15.22 12.77
N ALA A 260 5.48 14.55 12.04
CA ALA A 260 5.90 13.20 12.38
C ALA A 260 6.59 13.14 13.75
N VAL A 261 7.46 14.10 14.05
CA VAL A 261 8.15 14.23 15.36
C VAL A 261 7.14 14.51 16.47
N LYS A 262 6.23 15.47 16.27
CA LYS A 262 5.15 15.78 17.22
C LYS A 262 4.35 14.52 17.57
N ASN A 263 4.00 13.72 16.56
CA ASN A 263 3.18 12.52 16.73
C ASN A 263 4.00 11.26 17.09
N ARG A 264 5.33 11.39 17.21
CA ARG A 264 6.27 10.29 17.44
C ARG A 264 6.08 9.14 16.44
N CYS A 265 5.80 9.51 15.19
CA CYS A 265 5.66 8.62 14.05
C CYS A 265 7.01 8.55 13.31
N PRO A 266 7.60 7.36 13.10
CA PRO A 266 8.87 7.27 12.39
C PRO A 266 8.79 7.86 10.99
N ILE A 267 9.88 8.51 10.61
CA ILE A 267 10.04 9.12 9.31
C ILE A 267 11.46 8.90 8.82
N ILE A 268 11.60 8.38 7.61
CA ILE A 268 12.91 8.09 7.00
C ILE A 268 12.95 8.73 5.63
N LEU A 269 13.80 9.74 5.47
CA LEU A 269 14.14 10.29 4.17
C LEU A 269 15.14 9.35 3.49
N PHE A 270 14.76 8.71 2.39
CA PHE A 270 15.52 7.60 1.82
C PHE A 270 15.92 7.76 0.34
N GLY A 271 15.31 8.72 -0.37
CA GLY A 271 15.65 8.97 -1.76
C GLY A 271 15.12 10.29 -2.29
N LYS A 272 15.31 10.49 -3.60
CA LYS A 272 14.80 11.64 -4.36
C LYS A 272 14.32 11.17 -5.73
N ILE A 273 13.21 11.72 -6.21
CA ILE A 273 12.67 11.45 -7.55
C ILE A 273 13.54 12.15 -8.61
N LEU A 274 13.82 11.42 -9.69
CA LEU A 274 14.60 11.87 -10.84
C LEU A 274 13.68 12.06 -12.05
N GLU A 275 14.03 13.00 -12.93
CA GLU A 275 13.36 13.13 -14.23
C GLU A 275 13.64 11.91 -15.12
N ARG A 276 14.92 11.51 -15.22
CA ARG A 276 15.33 10.33 -15.99
C ARG A 276 14.70 9.08 -15.37
N PRO A 277 13.95 8.26 -16.12
CA PRO A 277 13.25 7.10 -15.58
C PRO A 277 14.23 5.94 -15.37
N SER A 278 15.06 6.02 -14.33
CA SER A 278 15.98 4.95 -13.92
C SER A 278 15.90 4.71 -12.41
N LEU A 279 16.38 3.56 -11.93
CA LEU A 279 16.49 3.28 -10.50
C LEU A 279 17.95 3.15 -10.11
N ILE A 280 18.41 4.09 -9.29
CA ILE A 280 19.76 4.10 -8.72
C ILE A 280 19.63 3.83 -7.23
N ILE A 281 20.42 2.88 -6.72
CA ILE A 281 20.48 2.58 -5.28
C ILE A 281 21.95 2.61 -4.86
N GLY A 282 22.26 3.48 -3.91
CA GLY A 282 23.64 3.83 -3.57
C GLY A 282 24.35 4.43 -4.79
N THR A 283 25.38 3.75 -5.28
CA THR A 283 26.15 4.18 -6.45
C THR A 283 25.89 3.35 -7.71
N LYS A 284 24.96 2.39 -7.65
CA LYS A 284 24.70 1.45 -8.75
C LYS A 284 23.35 1.75 -9.39
N GLU A 285 23.33 1.82 -10.72
CA GLU A 285 22.10 1.80 -11.51
C GLU A 285 21.59 0.35 -11.59
N TYR A 286 20.43 0.10 -11.00
CA TYR A 286 19.78 -1.23 -10.96
C TYR A 286 18.75 -1.41 -12.08
N ILE A 287 18.11 -0.33 -12.52
CA ILE A 287 17.26 -0.31 -13.70
C ILE A 287 17.72 0.84 -14.59
N SER A 288 18.18 0.52 -15.80
CA SER A 288 18.52 1.50 -16.82
C SER A 288 17.25 2.20 -17.33
N GLU A 289 17.43 3.39 -17.91
CA GLU A 289 16.34 4.10 -18.59
C GLU A 289 15.62 3.24 -19.63
N SER A 290 16.37 2.48 -20.43
CA SER A 290 15.81 1.63 -21.46
C SER A 290 14.94 0.50 -20.89
N ASP A 291 15.29 -0.02 -19.71
CA ASP A 291 14.54 -1.09 -19.06
C ASP A 291 13.32 -0.56 -18.31
N MET A 292 13.43 0.61 -17.67
CA MET A 292 12.28 1.27 -17.05
C MET A 292 11.23 1.63 -18.09
N LEU A 293 11.62 2.14 -19.27
CA LEU A 293 10.69 2.42 -20.37
C LEU A 293 9.96 1.17 -20.87
N LYS A 294 10.62 0.00 -20.87
CA LYS A 294 9.97 -1.28 -21.17
C LYS A 294 8.95 -1.65 -20.09
N LEU A 295 9.28 -1.44 -18.81
CA LEU A 295 8.35 -1.66 -17.71
C LEU A 295 7.13 -0.77 -17.83
N ILE A 296 7.32 0.54 -18.05
CA ILE A 296 6.25 1.52 -18.28
C ILE A 296 5.33 1.08 -19.42
N LYS A 297 5.89 0.66 -20.55
CA LYS A 297 5.10 0.20 -21.71
C LYS A 297 4.27 -1.04 -21.42
N ASN A 298 4.79 -1.96 -20.60
CA ASN A 298 4.16 -3.25 -20.30
C ASN A 298 3.22 -3.19 -19.09
N PHE A 299 3.31 -2.12 -18.30
CA PHE A 299 2.48 -1.92 -17.12
C PHE A 299 1.01 -1.77 -17.52
N PRO A 300 0.07 -2.42 -16.80
CA PRO A 300 -1.31 -2.46 -17.24
C PRO A 300 -1.96 -1.08 -17.15
N TYR A 301 -1.69 -0.32 -16.10
CA TYR A 301 -2.46 0.88 -15.80
C TYR A 301 -2.13 2.04 -16.72
N LYS A 302 -3.16 2.86 -16.96
CA LYS A 302 -3.06 4.04 -17.81
C LYS A 302 -3.53 5.26 -17.04
N TYR A 303 -2.62 6.22 -16.95
CA TYR A 303 -2.91 7.63 -16.74
C TYR A 303 -2.68 8.36 -18.06
#